data_AF-A0A2P5P6V6-F1
#
_entry.id   AF-A0A2P5P6V6-F1
#
_cell.length_a   1.000
_cell.length_b   1.000
_cell.length_c   1.000
_cell.angle_alpha   90.00
_cell.angle_beta   90.00
_cell.angle_gamma   90.00
#
_symmetry.space_group_name_H-M   'P 1'
#
loop_
_entity.id
_entity.type
_entity.pdbx_description
1 polymer ?
#
loop_
_entity_poly.entity_id
_entity_poly.type
_entity_poly.pdbx_seq_one_letter_code
_entity_poly.pdbx_strand_id
1 'polypeptide(L)'
;MDFYRLLWSHLGGRPWTYILRDLWHRFEWLWIIGLLLSGYLIGRNGFDELLGWLIAFNLGYVAGHLFWGKDYVPGQKADAE
;
A
#
# COMPACT_ATOMS: atom_id res chain seq x y z
N MET A 1 16.50 17.63 -11.57
CA MET A 1 16.03 17.23 -10.22
C MET A 1 14.74 16.45 -10.36
N ASP A 2 14.69 15.27 -9.78
CA ASP A 2 13.51 14.41 -9.77
C ASP A 2 12.48 14.99 -8.77
N PHE A 3 11.34 15.47 -9.26
CA PHE A 3 10.36 16.23 -8.47
C PHE A 3 9.81 15.40 -7.29
N TYR A 4 9.66 14.10 -7.52
CA TYR A 4 9.31 13.13 -6.48
C TYR A 4 10.43 13.17 -5.39
N ARG A 5 11.73 13.11 -5.73
CA ARG A 5 12.87 13.15 -4.76
C ARG A 5 12.82 14.39 -3.87
N LEU A 6 12.45 15.53 -4.46
CA LEU A 6 12.37 16.81 -3.77
C LEU A 6 11.18 16.88 -2.80
N LEU A 7 10.05 16.27 -3.15
CA LEU A 7 8.88 16.18 -2.28
C LEU A 7 9.14 15.32 -1.05
N TRP A 8 9.71 14.12 -1.21
CA TRP A 8 9.92 13.23 -0.06
C TRP A 8 11.16 13.59 0.77
N SER A 9 12.14 14.32 0.22
CA SER A 9 13.27 14.83 1.00
C SER A 9 12.83 15.91 1.97
N HIS A 10 11.87 16.75 1.58
CA HIS A 10 11.26 17.77 2.44
C HIS A 10 10.17 17.23 3.36
N LEU A 11 9.36 16.26 2.91
CA LEU A 11 8.28 15.66 3.68
C LEU A 11 8.65 14.23 4.11
N GLY A 12 9.22 14.11 5.31
CA GLY A 12 9.51 12.82 5.97
C GLY A 12 10.93 12.28 5.77
N GLY A 13 11.74 12.89 4.89
CA GLY A 13 13.16 12.57 4.69
C GLY A 13 13.43 11.17 4.13
N ARG A 14 12.39 10.46 3.68
CA ARG A 14 12.41 9.10 3.16
C ARG A 14 11.33 8.93 2.10
N PRO A 15 11.53 8.07 1.08
CA PRO A 15 10.50 7.77 0.10
C PRO A 15 9.18 7.37 0.77
N TRP A 16 8.08 7.92 0.28
CA TRP A 16 6.75 7.70 0.85
C TRP A 16 6.31 6.24 0.79
N THR A 17 6.84 5.47 -0.15
CA THR A 17 6.64 4.02 -0.22
C THR A 17 7.08 3.32 1.07
N TYR A 18 8.22 3.71 1.65
CA TYR A 18 8.68 3.15 2.92
C TYR A 18 7.85 3.64 4.10
N ILE A 19 7.43 4.91 4.10
CA ILE A 19 6.57 5.46 5.16
C ILE A 19 5.21 4.76 5.16
N LEU A 20 4.59 4.57 3.99
CA LEU A 20 3.33 3.84 3.84
C LEU A 20 3.48 2.37 4.25
N ARG A 21 4.60 1.73 3.91
CA ARG A 21 4.89 0.36 4.34
C ARG A 21 5.04 0.24 5.86
N ASP A 22 5.72 1.20 6.51
CA ASP A 22 5.84 1.23 7.97
C ASP A 22 4.45 1.45 8.63
N LEU A 23 3.61 2.32 8.06
CA LEU A 23 2.23 2.52 8.51
C LEU A 23 1.35 1.29 8.30
N TRP A 24 1.56 0.55 7.20
CA TRP A 24 0.88 -0.70 6.91
C TRP A 24 1.17 -1.73 8.01
N HIS A 25 2.45 -2.02 8.28
CA HIS A 25 2.82 -3.01 9.30
C HIS A 25 2.45 -2.57 10.73
N ARG A 26 2.47 -1.26 11.02
CA ARG A 26 2.07 -0.75 12.35
C ARG A 26 0.57 -0.87 12.61
N PHE A 27 -0.25 -0.72 11.57
CA PHE A 27 -1.70 -0.62 11.69
C PHE A 27 -2.42 -1.59 10.75
N GLU A 28 -1.88 -2.78 10.56
CA GLU A 28 -2.30 -3.73 9.53
C GLU A 28 -3.82 -4.01 9.56
N TRP A 29 -4.36 -4.22 10.76
CA TRP A 29 -5.79 -4.43 10.96
C TRP A 29 -6.65 -3.24 10.55
N LEU A 30 -6.20 -2.00 10.76
CA LEU A 30 -6.96 -0.81 10.33
C LEU A 30 -7.03 -0.73 8.81
N TRP A 31 -5.94 -1.07 8.11
CA TRP A 31 -5.91 -1.11 6.65
C TRP A 31 -6.82 -2.21 6.10
N ILE A 32 -6.78 -3.42 6.68
CA ILE A 32 -7.65 -4.53 6.27
C ILE A 32 -9.12 -4.17 6.47
N ILE A 33 -9.48 -3.61 7.63
CA ILE A 33 -10.86 -3.18 7.91
C ILE A 33 -11.30 -2.09 6.91
N GLY A 34 -10.43 -1.11 6.62
CA GLY A 34 -10.72 -0.06 5.65
C GLY A 34 -10.96 -0.61 4.24
N LEU A 35 -10.16 -1.59 3.81
CA LEU A 35 -10.31 -2.26 2.51
C LEU A 35 -11.58 -3.12 2.43
N LEU A 36 -11.96 -3.81 3.51
CA LEU A 36 -13.19 -4.58 3.57
C LEU A 36 -14.43 -3.68 3.54
N LEU A 37 -14.43 -2.59 4.32
CA LEU A 37 -15.52 -1.63 4.34
C LEU A 37 -15.67 -0.93 3.00
N SER A 38 -14.57 -0.53 2.36
CA SER A 38 -14.64 0.10 1.03
C SER A 38 -15.18 -0.88 -0.02
N GLY A 39 -14.71 -2.13 -0.01
CA GLY A 39 -15.26 -3.19 -0.87
C GLY A 39 -16.76 -3.41 -0.67
N TYR A 40 -17.22 -3.48 0.58
CA TYR A 40 -18.65 -3.60 0.90
C TYR A 40 -19.48 -2.42 0.39
N LEU A 41 -19.01 -1.19 0.61
CA LEU A 41 -19.72 0.02 0.16
C LEU A 41 -19.76 0.10 -1.38
N ILE A 42 -18.69 -0.27 -2.07
CA ILE A 42 -18.63 -0.30 -3.54
C ILE A 42 -19.62 -1.32 -4.10
N GLY A 43 -19.62 -2.55 -3.55
CA GLY A 43 -20.57 -3.60 -3.96
C GLY A 43 -22.02 -3.22 -3.66
N ARG A 44 -22.28 -2.63 -2.49
CA ARG A 44 -23.63 -2.17 -2.12
C ARG A 44 -24.16 -1.05 -3.03
N ASN A 45 -23.28 -0.22 -3.57
CA ASN A 45 -23.66 0.89 -4.46
C ASN A 45 -23.73 0.48 -5.95
N GLY A 46 -23.58 -0.81 -6.29
CA GLY A 46 -23.75 -1.31 -7.66
C GLY A 46 -22.55 -1.08 -8.58
N PHE A 47 -21.36 -0.82 -8.02
CA PHE A 47 -20.12 -0.68 -8.80
C PHE A 47 -19.43 -2.04 -8.96
N ASP A 48 -20.15 -3.03 -9.50
CA ASP A 48 -19.70 -4.44 -9.56
C ASP A 48 -18.43 -4.63 -10.39
N GLU A 49 -18.28 -3.88 -11.49
CA GLU A 49 -17.08 -3.93 -12.33
C GLU A 49 -15.85 -3.45 -11.55
N LEU A 50 -15.94 -2.29 -10.87
CA LEU A 50 -14.87 -1.76 -10.03
C LEU A 50 -14.55 -2.72 -8.88
N LEU A 51 -15.56 -3.32 -8.26
CA LEU A 51 -15.36 -4.34 -7.24
C LEU A 51 -14.60 -5.55 -7.79
N GLY A 52 -14.94 -6.02 -9.00
CA GLY A 52 -14.23 -7.09 -9.69
C GLY A 52 -12.75 -6.78 -9.92
N TRP A 53 -12.44 -5.57 -10.41
CA TRP A 53 -11.06 -5.10 -10.56
C TRP A 53 -10.29 -5.06 -9.23
N LEU A 54 -10.94 -4.57 -8.17
CA LEU A 54 -10.34 -4.50 -6.84
C LEU A 54 -10.08 -5.89 -6.23
N ILE A 55 -10.99 -6.85 -6.44
CA ILE A 55 -10.79 -8.24 -6.01
C ILE A 55 -9.61 -8.86 -6.75
N ALA A 56 -9.54 -8.71 -8.08
CA ALA A 56 -8.43 -9.22 -8.89
C ALA A 56 -7.08 -8.61 -8.45
N PHE A 57 -7.05 -7.29 -8.21
CA PHE A 57 -5.88 -6.61 -7.65
C PHE A 57 -5.48 -7.19 -6.29
N ASN A 58 -6.45 -7.40 -5.38
CA ASN A 58 -6.18 -7.92 -4.04
C ASN A 58 -5.59 -9.34 -4.10
N LEU A 59 -6.12 -10.21 -4.95
CA LEU A 59 -5.56 -11.55 -5.18
C LEU A 59 -4.13 -11.49 -5.70
N GLY A 60 -3.85 -10.60 -6.65
CA GLY A 60 -2.49 -10.36 -7.16
C GLY A 60 -1.54 -9.81 -6.09
N TYR A 61 -2.02 -8.87 -5.26
CA TYR A 61 -1.27 -8.31 -4.14
C TYR A 61 -0.92 -9.38 -3.10
N VAL A 62 -1.90 -10.20 -2.67
CA VAL A 62 -1.68 -11.29 -1.71
C VAL A 62 -0.72 -12.33 -2.29
N ALA A 63 -0.88 -12.71 -3.56
CA ALA A 63 0.05 -13.62 -4.22
C ALA A 63 1.48 -13.04 -4.25
N GLY A 64 1.64 -11.77 -4.65
CA GLY A 64 2.94 -11.10 -4.63
C GLY A 64 3.55 -11.04 -3.22
N HIS A 65 2.74 -10.83 -2.19
CA HIS A 65 3.18 -10.81 -0.81
C HIS A 65 3.66 -12.18 -0.33
N LEU A 66 2.93 -13.26 -0.65
CA LEU A 66 3.25 -14.63 -0.25
C LEU A 66 4.47 -15.21 -0.99
N PHE A 67 4.64 -14.88 -2.28
CA PHE A 67 5.63 -15.52 -3.13
C PHE A 67 6.88 -14.66 -3.40
N TRP A 68 6.81 -13.35 -3.18
CA TRP A 68 7.87 -12.41 -3.62
C TRP A 68 8.28 -11.38 -2.57
N GLY A 69 7.68 -11.41 -1.37
CA GLY A 69 8.02 -10.50 -0.29
C GLY A 69 9.46 -10.68 0.20
N LYS A 70 10.23 -9.57 0.27
CA LYS A 70 11.41 -9.51 1.15
C LYS A 70 10.96 -9.20 2.57
N ASP A 71 11.71 -9.69 3.56
CA ASP A 71 11.46 -9.38 4.96
C ASP A 71 11.37 -7.86 5.19
N TYR A 72 10.34 -7.45 5.93
CA TYR A 72 10.15 -6.06 6.28
C TYR A 72 11.27 -5.58 7.22
N VAL A 73 11.94 -4.50 6.83
CA VAL A 73 12.93 -3.80 7.68
C VAL A 73 12.34 -2.47 8.15
N PRO A 74 12.09 -2.30 9.47
CA PRO A 74 11.57 -1.06 10.03
C PRO A 74 12.48 0.12 9.70
N GLY A 75 11.90 1.19 9.18
CA GLY A 75 12.66 2.41 8.92
C GLY A 75 13.75 2.25 7.85
N GLN A 76 13.48 1.47 6.81
CA GLN A 76 14.33 1.41 5.63
C GLN A 76 14.49 2.81 5.00
N LYS A 77 15.71 3.16 4.63
CA LYS A 77 16.03 4.37 3.83
C LYS A 77 16.17 3.93 2.37
N ALA A 78 15.88 4.82 1.43
CA ALA A 78 16.30 4.57 0.05
C ALA A 78 17.82 4.46 0.01
N ASP A 79 18.31 3.50 -0.76
CA ASP A 79 19.73 3.38 -1.06
C ASP A 79 20.16 4.72 -1.68
N ALA A 80 21.12 5.38 -1.05
CA ALA A 80 21.70 6.59 -1.59
C ALA A 80 22.58 6.16 -2.76
N GLU A 81 22.05 6.30 -3.98
CA GLU A 81 22.89 6.44 -5.18
C GLU A 81 23.70 7.74 -5.11
#